data_AF-A0A954SN22-F1
#
_entry.id   AF-A0A954SN22-F1
#
_cell.length_a   1.000
_cell.length_b   1.000
_cell.length_c   1.000
_cell.angle_alpha   90.00
_cell.angle_beta   90.00
_cell.angle_gamma   90.00
#
_symmetry.space_group_name_H-M   'P 1'
#
loop_
_entity.id
_entity.type
_entity.pdbx_description
1 polymer ?
#
loop_
_entity_poly.entity_id
_entity_poly.type
_entity_poly.pdbx_seq_one_letter_code
_entity_poly.pdbx_strand_id
1 'polypeptide(L)'
;MDSSEWILAVLAGIFLLGTGAQWLAWRVKLPAILLLLIAGCAAGSEIGFLRPQELFGELLLPFVSLAVGLVLYEGSLNLRFRELKGVWSSLLGLLTVGVAVSWCGGTLGGMYAFWG
;
A
#
# COMPACT_ATOMS: atom_id res chain seq x y z
N MET A 1 -7.55 32.22 6.54
CA MET A 1 -7.85 30.79 6.63
C MET A 1 -7.03 30.26 7.78
N ASP A 2 -7.68 29.80 8.84
CA ASP A 2 -6.99 29.25 10.01
C ASP A 2 -6.26 27.96 9.62
N SER A 3 -5.11 27.68 10.22
CA SER A 3 -4.31 26.49 9.90
C SER A 3 -5.09 25.18 10.10
N SER A 4 -6.10 25.18 10.97
CA SER A 4 -7.01 24.05 11.21
C SER A 4 -7.96 23.79 10.04
N GLU A 5 -8.49 24.83 9.38
CA GLU A 5 -9.41 24.69 8.25
C GLU A 5 -8.74 24.04 7.04
N TRP A 6 -7.46 24.38 6.81
CA TRP A 6 -6.66 23.78 5.74
C TRP A 6 -6.45 22.28 5.97
N ILE A 7 -6.12 21.87 7.20
CA ILE A 7 -5.92 20.45 7.54
C ILE A 7 -7.23 19.67 7.32
N LEU A 8 -8.37 20.22 7.76
CA LEU A 8 -9.67 19.58 7.56
C LEU A 8 -10.02 19.45 6.08
N ALA A 9 -9.77 20.49 5.27
CA ALA A 9 -10.00 20.45 3.83
C ALA A 9 -9.13 19.39 3.14
N VAL A 10 -7.86 19.28 3.54
CA VAL A 10 -6.94 18.27 3.01
C VAL A 10 -7.37 16.86 3.40
N LEU A 11 -7.73 16.62 4.67
CA LEU A 11 -8.24 15.32 5.14
C LEU A 11 -9.53 14.91 4.41
N ALA A 12 -10.47 15.85 4.23
CA ALA A 12 -11.67 15.63 3.44
C ALA A 12 -11.32 15.29 1.97
N GLY A 13 -10.32 15.97 1.41
CA GLY A 13 -9.78 15.67 0.08
C GLY A 13 -9.20 14.26 -0.03
N ILE A 14 -8.42 13.80 0.97
CA ILE A 14 -7.91 12.42 1.03
C ILE A 14 -9.06 11.42 1.05
N PHE A 15 -10.09 11.67 1.86
CA PHE A 15 -11.24 10.77 1.98
C PHE A 15 -12.05 10.69 0.68
N LEU A 16 -12.28 11.84 0.03
CA LEU A 16 -12.97 11.93 -1.26
C LEU A 16 -12.18 11.26 -2.37
N LEU A 17 -10.87 11.50 -2.45
CA LEU A 17 -9.98 10.83 -3.42
C LEU A 17 -9.95 9.32 -3.19
N GLY A 18 -9.85 8.88 -1.94
CA GLY A 18 -9.84 7.47 -1.57
C GLY A 18 -11.14 6.76 -1.98
N THR A 19 -12.27 7.32 -1.56
CA THR A 19 -13.60 6.76 -1.89
C THR A 19 -13.88 6.83 -3.39
N GLY A 20 -13.49 7.92 -4.05
CA GLY A 20 -13.59 8.08 -5.50
C GLY A 20 -12.75 7.06 -6.26
N ALA A 21 -11.51 6.82 -5.84
CA ALA A 21 -10.63 5.80 -6.40
C ALA A 21 -11.19 4.39 -6.18
N GLN A 22 -11.72 4.08 -5.00
CA GLN A 22 -12.37 2.80 -4.71
C GLN A 22 -13.62 2.57 -5.57
N TRP A 23 -14.47 3.60 -5.70
CA TRP A 23 -15.66 3.55 -6.56
C TRP A 23 -15.27 3.35 -8.03
N LEU A 24 -14.26 4.07 -8.51
CA LEU A 24 -13.76 3.94 -9.87
C LEU A 24 -13.12 2.57 -10.11
N ALA A 25 -12.42 2.02 -9.12
CA ALA A 25 -11.81 0.70 -9.21
C ALA A 25 -12.86 -0.38 -9.44
N TRP A 26 -13.99 -0.30 -8.72
CA TRP A 26 -15.11 -1.20 -8.94
C TRP A 26 -15.74 -1.02 -10.33
N ARG A 27 -15.84 0.22 -10.83
CA ARG A 27 -16.36 0.50 -12.19
C ARG A 27 -15.48 -0.07 -13.30
N VAL A 28 -14.15 0.08 -13.18
CA VAL A 28 -13.17 -0.37 -14.18
C VAL A 28 -12.75 -1.84 -13.96
N LYS A 29 -13.20 -2.47 -12.87
CA LYS A 29 -12.86 -3.85 -12.47
C LYS A 29 -11.35 -4.05 -12.24
N LEU A 30 -10.66 -3.01 -11.76
CA LEU A 30 -9.27 -3.08 -11.36
C LEU A 30 -9.13 -3.24 -9.84
N PRO A 31 -8.06 -3.86 -9.33
CA PRO A 31 -7.75 -3.85 -7.91
C PRO A 31 -7.66 -2.41 -7.37
N ALA A 32 -8.43 -2.10 -6.32
CA ALA A 32 -8.53 -0.74 -5.78
C ALA A 32 -7.18 -0.15 -5.36
N ILE A 33 -6.26 -0.99 -4.87
CA ILE A 33 -4.91 -0.59 -4.48
C ILE A 33 -4.13 0.08 -5.63
N LEU A 34 -4.35 -0.33 -6.88
CA LEU A 34 -3.66 0.26 -8.03
C LEU A 34 -4.11 1.70 -8.27
N LEU A 35 -5.43 1.94 -8.26
CA LEU A 35 -5.96 3.29 -8.43
C LEU A 35 -5.63 4.19 -7.25
N LEU A 36 -5.67 3.65 -6.02
CA LEU A 36 -5.26 4.38 -4.82
C LEU A 36 -3.78 4.79 -4.88
N LEU A 37 -2.90 3.90 -5.34
CA LEU A 37 -1.48 4.19 -5.51
C LEU A 37 -1.26 5.31 -6.54
N ILE A 38 -1.91 5.23 -7.70
CA ILE A 38 -1.80 6.25 -8.75
C ILE A 38 -2.35 7.59 -8.26
N ALA A 39 -3.53 7.60 -7.64
CA ALA A 39 -4.15 8.81 -7.11
C ALA A 39 -3.29 9.45 -6.02
N GLY A 40 -2.74 8.64 -5.11
CA GLY A 40 -1.83 9.10 -4.05
C GLY A 40 -0.52 9.65 -4.60
N CYS A 41 0.14 8.94 -5.53
CA CYS A 41 1.36 9.41 -6.18
C CYS A 41 1.13 10.70 -6.99
N ALA A 42 0.03 10.79 -7.75
CA ALA A 42 -0.29 12.00 -8.51
C ALA A 42 -0.60 13.19 -7.60
N ALA A 43 -1.38 12.97 -6.54
CA ALA A 43 -1.74 14.03 -5.59
C ALA A 43 -0.54 14.48 -4.72
N GLY A 44 0.43 13.59 -4.49
CA GLY A 44 1.67 13.90 -3.74
C GLY A 44 2.79 14.50 -4.59
N SER A 45 3.04 13.98 -5.80
CA SER A 45 4.12 14.44 -6.69
C SER A 45 3.70 15.69 -7.48
N GLU A 46 2.85 15.49 -8.49
CA GLU A 46 2.59 16.46 -9.54
C GLU A 46 1.79 17.67 -9.05
N ILE A 47 0.89 17.44 -8.09
CA ILE A 47 -0.05 18.46 -7.62
C ILE A 47 0.50 19.16 -6.36
N GLY A 48 1.40 18.52 -5.61
CA GLY A 48 1.95 19.04 -4.35
C GLY A 48 0.90 19.35 -3.27
N PHE A 49 -0.34 18.90 -3.48
CA PHE A 49 -1.50 19.18 -2.64
C PHE A 49 -1.49 18.34 -1.36
N LEU A 50 -0.96 17.12 -1.43
CA LEU A 50 -0.79 16.23 -0.29
C LEU A 50 0.67 16.13 0.11
N ARG A 51 1.02 16.76 1.23
CA ARG A 51 2.34 16.69 1.84
C ARG A 51 2.28 15.91 3.16
N PRO A 52 2.45 14.59 3.12
CA PRO A 52 2.21 13.75 4.28
C PRO A 52 3.16 14.07 5.44
N GLN A 53 4.38 14.54 5.18
CA GLN A 53 5.31 14.99 6.21
C GLN A 53 4.83 16.26 6.93
N GLU A 54 4.16 17.19 6.24
CA GLU A 54 3.62 18.41 6.87
C GLU A 54 2.33 18.12 7.64
N LEU A 55 1.53 17.15 7.18
CA LEU A 55 0.27 16.73 7.82
C LEU A 55 0.47 15.84 9.05
N PHE A 56 1.37 14.86 8.96
CA PHE A 56 1.53 13.82 9.98
C PHE A 56 2.87 13.89 10.71
N GLY A 57 3.89 14.57 10.17
CA GLY A 57 5.21 14.71 10.81
C GLY A 57 5.79 13.37 11.29
N GLU A 58 6.14 13.31 12.57
CA GLU A 58 6.67 12.09 13.21
C GLU A 58 5.65 10.95 13.31
N LEU A 59 4.35 11.24 13.21
CA LEU A 59 3.28 10.22 13.24
C LEU A 59 3.09 9.52 11.90
N LEU A 60 3.72 9.99 10.82
CA LEU A 60 3.57 9.40 9.48
C LEU A 60 3.95 7.91 9.50
N LEU A 61 5.14 7.57 9.99
CA LEU A 61 5.62 6.18 10.01
C LEU A 61 4.78 5.28 10.95
N PRO A 62 4.44 5.69 12.18
CA PRO A 62 3.48 4.98 13.02
C PRO A 62 2.14 4.73 12.32
N PHE A 63 1.57 5.75 11.66
CA PHE A 63 0.28 5.64 11.00
C PHE A 63 0.33 4.69 9.80
N VAL A 64 1.38 4.75 8.98
CA VAL A 64 1.61 3.81 7.88
C VAL A 64 1.75 2.38 8.40
N SER A 65 2.51 2.17 9.48
CA SER A 65 2.66 0.86 10.12
C SER A 65 1.32 0.31 10.60
N LEU A 66 0.50 1.15 11.25
CA LEU A 66 -0.85 0.77 11.68
C LEU A 66 -1.76 0.44 10.48
N ALA A 67 -1.73 1.24 9.42
CA ALA A 67 -2.52 1.01 8.22
C ALA A 67 -2.13 -0.31 7.52
N VAL A 68 -0.83 -0.57 7.34
CA VAL A 68 -0.34 -1.84 6.77
C VAL A 68 -0.72 -3.02 7.65
N GLY A 69 -0.57 -2.88 8.98
CA GLY A 69 -1.01 -3.88 9.95
C GLY A 69 -2.50 -4.19 9.84
N LEU A 70 -3.34 -3.16 9.69
CA LEU A 70 -4.79 -3.31 9.53
C LEU A 70 -5.17 -4.01 8.22
N VAL A 71 -4.53 -3.66 7.10
CA VAL A 71 -4.74 -4.34 5.80
C VAL A 71 -4.35 -5.81 5.87
N LEU A 72 -3.20 -6.13 6.48
CA LEU A 72 -2.76 -7.52 6.68
C LEU A 72 -3.70 -8.27 7.64
N TYR A 73 -4.18 -7.60 8.68
CA TYR A 73 -5.13 -8.16 9.63
C TYR A 73 -6.44 -8.55 8.95
N GLU A 74 -7.03 -7.65 8.16
CA GLU A 74 -8.24 -7.93 7.38
C GLU A 74 -8.05 -9.13 6.44
N GLY A 75 -6.90 -9.18 5.74
CA GLY A 75 -6.55 -10.32 4.90
C GLY A 75 -6.40 -11.64 5.68
N SER A 76 -5.84 -11.58 6.89
CA SER A 76 -5.63 -12.75 7.75
C SER A 76 -6.93 -13.26 8.40
N LEU A 77 -7.89 -12.39 8.68
CA LEU A 77 -9.20 -12.79 9.22
C LEU A 77 -10.06 -13.49 8.16
N ASN A 78 -9.94 -13.09 6.90
CA ASN A 78 -10.63 -13.73 5.78
C ASN A 78 -10.00 -15.08 5.36
N LEU A 79 -8.90 -15.46 6.00
CA LEU A 79 -8.09 -16.62 5.64
C LEU A 79 -8.74 -17.93 6.11
N ARG A 80 -8.90 -18.89 5.19
CA ARG A 80 -9.55 -20.18 5.48
C ARG A 80 -8.53 -21.22 5.96
N PHE A 81 -8.26 -21.25 7.26
CA PHE A 81 -7.26 -22.17 7.86
C PHE A 81 -7.36 -23.64 7.40
N ARG A 82 -8.58 -24.14 7.14
CA ARG A 82 -8.81 -25.50 6.65
C ARG A 82 -8.24 -25.75 5.26
N GLU A 83 -8.32 -24.75 4.37
CA GLU A 83 -7.75 -24.82 3.03
C GLU A 83 -6.22 -24.73 3.08
N LEU A 84 -5.68 -23.87 3.95
CA LEU A 84 -4.23 -23.77 4.14
C LEU A 84 -3.58 -25.07 4.61
N LYS A 85 -4.23 -25.82 5.51
CA LYS A 85 -3.70 -27.10 5.98
C LYS A 85 -3.51 -28.10 4.83
N GLY A 86 -4.37 -28.08 3.81
CA GLY A 86 -4.25 -28.96 2.65
C GLY A 86 -3.04 -28.65 1.76
N VAL A 87 -2.53 -27.42 1.79
CA VAL A 87 -1.41 -26.95 0.95
C VAL A 87 -0.23 -26.41 1.76
N TRP A 88 -0.14 -26.76 3.04
CA TRP A 88 0.81 -26.16 3.99
C TRP A 88 2.27 -26.29 3.56
N SER A 89 2.66 -27.46 3.05
CA SER A 89 4.04 -27.68 2.56
C SER A 89 4.37 -26.79 1.37
N SER A 90 3.46 -26.64 0.41
CA SER A 90 3.64 -25.75 -0.74
C SER A 90 3.67 -24.28 -0.35
N LEU A 91 2.80 -23.86 0.57
CA LEU A 91 2.78 -22.50 1.11
C LEU A 91 4.10 -22.15 1.82
N LEU A 92 4.61 -23.04 2.67
CA LEU A 92 5.90 -22.84 3.32
C LEU A 92 7.04 -22.79 2.30
N GLY A 93 7.03 -23.64 1.27
CA GLY A 93 8.01 -23.58 0.19
C GLY A 93 7.98 -22.25 -0.56
N LEU A 94 6.80 -21.71 -0.87
CA LEU A 94 6.63 -20.40 -1.50
C LEU A 94 7.13 -19.26 -0.60
N LEU A 95 6.77 -19.29 0.68
CA LEU A 95 7.15 -18.25 1.65
C LEU A 95 8.62 -18.30 2.08
N THR A 96 9.29 -19.44 1.93
CA THR A 96 10.71 -19.61 2.29
C THR A 96 11.59 -19.59 1.05
N VAL A 97 11.57 -20.67 0.26
CA VAL A 97 12.40 -20.85 -0.93
C VAL A 97 12.02 -19.82 -2.00
N GLY A 98 10.73 -19.60 -2.25
CA GLY A 98 10.28 -18.61 -3.24
C GLY A 98 10.73 -17.19 -2.91
N VAL A 99 10.61 -16.78 -1.65
CA VAL A 99 11.11 -15.48 -1.17
C VAL A 99 12.62 -15.39 -1.24
N ALA A 100 13.35 -16.43 -0.81
CA ALA A 100 14.81 -16.46 -0.88
C ALA A 100 15.32 -16.34 -2.33
N VAL A 101 14.71 -17.07 -3.26
CA VAL A 101 15.05 -17.01 -4.68
C VAL A 101 14.72 -15.64 -5.27
N SER A 102 13.55 -15.08 -4.96
CA SER A 102 13.15 -13.74 -5.44
C SER A 102 14.10 -12.66 -4.92
N TRP A 103 14.52 -12.76 -3.66
CA TRP A 103 15.49 -11.86 -3.08
C TRP A 103 16.86 -12.00 -3.75
N CYS A 104 17.41 -13.21 -3.86
CA CYS A 104 18.69 -13.43 -4.54
C CYS A 104 18.66 -12.95 -5.99
N GLY A 105 17.60 -13.27 -6.74
CA GLY A 105 17.42 -12.85 -8.12
C GLY A 105 17.29 -11.33 -8.27
N GLY A 106 16.50 -10.68 -7.40
CA GLY A 106 16.35 -9.23 -7.38
C GLY A 106 17.65 -8.51 -7.04
N THR A 107 18.40 -9.01 -6.05
CA THR A 107 19.71 -8.47 -5.66
C THR A 107 20.71 -8.59 -6.81
N LEU A 108 20.84 -9.77 -7.41
CA LEU A 108 21.75 -9.97 -8.55
C LEU A 108 21.36 -9.09 -9.73
N GLY A 109 20.08 -9.06 -10.10
CA GLY A 109 19.57 -8.21 -11.19
C GLY A 109 19.85 -6.73 -10.94
N GLY A 110 19.63 -6.24 -9.72
CA GLY A 110 19.96 -4.87 -9.32
C GLY A 110 21.45 -4.58 -9.39
N MET A 111 22.31 -5.52 -8.96
CA MET A 111 23.77 -5.38 -9.07
C MET A 111 24.23 -5.32 -10.53
N TYR A 112 23.67 -6.15 -11.42
CA TYR A 112 23.99 -6.09 -12.85
C TYR A 112 23.51 -4.79 -13.51
N ALA A 113 22.32 -4.31 -13.15
CA ALA A 113 21.78 -3.05 -13.70
C ALA A 113 22.53 -1.81 -13.19
N PHE A 114 23.09 -1.86 -11.98
CA PHE A 114 23.85 -0.75 -11.40
C PHE A 114 25.32 -0.74 -11.83
N TRP A 115 25.89 -1.92 -12.15
CA TRP A 115 27.28 -2.05 -12.59
C TRP A 115 27.46 -2.03 -14.11
N GLY A 116 26.36 -2.09 -14.88
CA GLY A 116 26.33 -2.02 -16.34
C GLY A 116 26.11 -0.62 -16.90
#